data_AF-A0A532AGF7-F1
#
_entry.id   AF-A0A532AGF7-F1
#
_cell.length_a   1.000
_cell.length_b   1.000
_cell.length_c   1.000
_cell.angle_alpha   90.00
_cell.angle_beta   90.00
_cell.angle_gamma   90.00
#
_symmetry.space_group_name_H-M   'P 1'
#
loop_
_entity.id
_entity.type
_entity.pdbx_description
1 polymer ?
#
loop_
_entity_poly.entity_id
_entity_poly.type
_entity_poly.pdbx_seq_one_letter_code
_entity_poly.pdbx_strand_id
1 'polypeptide(L)'
;LITDLSRISGLFVIARNSAFAYKGKAMDVREIAQDLGVRYLLEGSARRATGRVRVNAQLVDAVSGDHLWAERFDRSLEDMFAVQD
;
A
#
# COMPACT_ATOMS: atom_id res chain seq x y z
N LEU A 1 -3.33 1.31 7.17
CA LEU A 1 -2.19 1.66 6.29
C LEU A 1 -1.96 3.16 6.20
N ILE A 2 -2.65 3.95 5.33
CA ILE A 2 -2.38 5.41 5.22
C ILE A 2 -2.45 6.12 6.58
N THR A 3 -3.52 5.88 7.34
CA THR A 3 -3.71 6.44 8.68
C THR A 3 -2.63 6.02 9.68
N ASP A 4 -2.11 4.79 9.57
CA ASP A 4 -1.11 4.28 10.52
C ASP A 4 0.28 4.79 10.16
N LEU A 5 0.62 4.78 8.86
CA LEU A 5 1.87 5.35 8.36
C LEU A 5 1.96 6.85 8.65
N SER A 6 0.86 7.59 8.57
CA SER A 6 0.84 9.03 8.87
C SER A 6 1.08 9.36 10.34
N ARG A 7 1.02 8.36 11.25
CA ARG A 7 1.37 8.54 12.67
C ARG A 7 2.87 8.39 12.94
N ILE A 8 3.64 7.85 12.00
CA ILE A 8 5.08 7.65 12.17
C ILE A 8 5.79 8.98 11.92
N SER A 9 6.46 9.49 12.95
CA SER A 9 7.26 10.71 12.83
C SER A 9 8.36 10.54 11.78
N GLY A 10 8.55 11.56 10.95
CA GLY A 10 9.52 11.53 9.85
C GLY A 10 9.00 10.92 8.54
N LEU A 11 7.80 10.34 8.52
CA LEU A 11 7.14 9.95 7.26
C LEU A 11 6.21 11.06 6.76
N PHE A 12 6.50 11.53 5.55
CA PHE A 12 5.55 12.32 4.77
C PHE A 12 4.63 11.37 3.99
N VAL A 13 3.32 11.43 4.26
CA VAL A 13 2.32 10.54 3.66
C VAL A 13 1.29 11.35 2.89
N ILE A 14 1.15 11.08 1.60
CA ILE A 14 0.17 11.73 0.74
C ILE A 14 -1.25 11.34 1.13
N ALA A 15 -2.16 12.32 1.07
CA ALA A 15 -3.58 12.12 1.35
C ALA A 15 -4.19 11.02 0.48
N ARG A 16 -5.08 10.21 1.08
CA ARG A 16 -5.73 9.07 0.43
C ARG A 16 -6.37 9.43 -0.91
N ASN A 17 -7.08 10.55 -1.01
CA ASN A 17 -7.81 10.90 -2.23
C ASN A 17 -6.86 11.20 -3.39
N SER A 18 -5.72 11.85 -3.12
CA SER A 18 -4.68 12.10 -4.12
C SER A 18 -4.08 10.78 -4.63
N ALA A 19 -3.73 9.86 -3.73
CA ALA A 19 -3.23 8.54 -4.12
C ALA A 19 -4.27 7.73 -4.91
N PHE A 20 -5.54 7.79 -4.50
CA PHE A 20 -6.62 7.02 -5.14
C PHE A 20 -6.98 7.52 -6.55
N ALA A 21 -6.58 8.73 -6.93
CA ALA A 21 -6.74 9.22 -8.30
C ALA A 21 -5.98 8.38 -9.34
N TYR A 22 -4.99 7.59 -8.90
CA TYR A 22 -4.19 6.71 -9.75
C TYR A 22 -4.65 5.25 -9.72
N LYS A 23 -5.61 4.90 -8.86
CA LYS A 23 -6.07 3.53 -8.69
C LYS A 23 -6.62 2.95 -10.00
N GLY A 24 -6.07 1.82 -10.43
CA GLY A 24 -6.53 1.09 -11.61
C GLY A 24 -6.06 1.68 -12.95
N LYS A 25 -5.23 2.73 -12.92
CA LYS A 25 -4.58 3.25 -14.12
C LYS A 25 -3.28 2.48 -14.37
N ALA A 26 -3.00 2.14 -15.63
CA ALA A 26 -1.70 1.63 -16.04
C ALA A 26 -0.78 2.84 -16.28
N MET A 27 0.00 3.20 -15.27
CA MET A 27 0.95 4.32 -15.33
C MET A 27 2.29 3.87 -14.73
N ASP A 28 3.37 4.51 -15.16
CA ASP A 28 4.69 4.27 -14.60
C ASP A 28 4.76 4.81 -13.16
N VAL A 29 5.34 4.04 -12.24
CA VAL A 29 5.46 4.42 -10.83
C VAL A 29 6.25 5.72 -10.64
N ARG A 30 7.19 6.02 -11.54
CA ARG A 30 8.02 7.23 -11.54
C ARG A 30 7.21 8.46 -11.87
N GLU A 31 6.25 8.35 -12.80
CA GLU A 31 5.33 9.45 -13.14
C GLU A 31 4.41 9.75 -11.95
N ILE A 32 3.84 8.72 -11.33
CA ILE A 32 2.98 8.88 -10.15
C ILE A 32 3.75 9.55 -9.00
N ALA A 33 4.99 9.12 -8.78
CA ALA A 33 5.88 9.69 -7.76
C ALA A 33 6.20 11.16 -8.02
N GLN A 34 6.48 11.51 -9.28
CA GLN A 34 6.74 12.88 -9.69
C GLN A 34 5.52 13.77 -9.45
N ASP A 35 4.33 13.33 -9.88
CA ASP A 35 3.08 14.06 -9.70
C ASP A 35 2.76 14.31 -8.21
N LEU A 36 3.00 13.30 -7.37
CA LEU A 36 2.68 13.34 -5.94
C LEU A 36 3.81 13.89 -5.08
N GLY A 37 5.01 14.11 -5.64
CA GLY A 37 6.20 14.55 -4.91
C GLY A 37 6.66 13.55 -3.85
N VAL A 38 6.58 12.25 -4.12
CA VAL A 38 6.96 11.19 -3.17
C VAL A 38 8.13 10.35 -3.69
N ARG A 39 8.97 9.88 -2.78
CA ARG A 39 10.08 8.97 -3.13
C ARG A 39 9.66 7.50 -3.24
N TYR A 40 8.68 7.09 -2.43
CA TYR A 40 8.29 5.70 -2.29
C TYR A 40 6.80 5.54 -2.56
N LEU A 41 6.45 4.47 -3.27
CA LEU A 41 5.07 4.04 -3.47
C LEU A 41 4.85 2.75 -2.67
N LEU A 42 3.86 2.77 -1.79
CA LEU A 42 3.30 1.56 -1.20
C LEU A 42 2.01 1.23 -1.94
N GLU A 43 2.03 0.15 -2.70
CA GLU A 43 0.88 -0.30 -3.47
C GLU A 43 0.52 -1.75 -3.16
N GLY A 44 -0.66 -2.17 -3.60
CA GLY A 44 -1.14 -3.50 -3.28
C GLY A 44 -2.61 -3.71 -3.57
N SER A 45 -3.07 -4.89 -3.17
CA SER A 45 -4.46 -5.31 -3.35
C SER A 45 -4.95 -6.01 -2.10
N ALA A 46 -6.17 -5.71 -1.68
CA ALA A 46 -6.90 -6.50 -0.70
C ALA A 46 -8.08 -7.17 -1.40
N ARG A 47 -8.21 -8.49 -1.25
CA ARG A 47 -9.34 -9.27 -1.76
C ARG A 47 -9.92 -10.08 -0.61
N ARG A 48 -11.25 -10.06 -0.50
CA ARG A 48 -12.00 -10.86 0.46
C ARG A 48 -12.80 -11.91 -0.29
N ALA A 49 -12.67 -13.16 0.14
CA ALA A 49 -13.51 -14.28 -0.27
C ALA A 49 -14.08 -14.93 1.00
N THR A 50 -15.11 -15.77 0.89
CA THR A 50 -15.80 -16.38 2.04
C THR A 50 -14.81 -16.90 3.08
N GLY A 51 -14.80 -16.30 4.27
CA GLY A 51 -13.93 -16.70 5.38
C GLY A 51 -12.44 -16.34 5.24
N ARG A 52 -11.98 -15.68 4.17
CA ARG A 52 -10.55 -15.40 3.93
C ARG A 52 -10.29 -13.99 3.40
N VAL A 53 -9.17 -13.43 3.83
CA VAL A 53 -8.63 -12.17 3.31
C VAL A 53 -7.24 -12.42 2.76
N ARG A 54 -7.03 -11.97 1.53
CA ARG A 54 -5.72 -11.94 0.90
C ARG A 54 -5.30 -10.51 0.67
N VAL A 55 -4.16 -10.14 1.24
CA VAL A 55 -3.51 -8.85 1.01
C VAL A 55 -2.18 -9.09 0.32
N ASN A 56 -1.94 -8.38 -0.77
CA ASN A 56 -0.59 -8.22 -1.32
C ASN A 56 -0.20 -6.76 -1.11
N ALA A 57 1.02 -6.53 -0.65
CA ALA A 57 1.58 -5.20 -0.51
C ALA A 57 3.02 -5.18 -1.01
N GLN A 58 3.44 -4.07 -1.62
CA GLN A 58 4.80 -3.88 -2.10
C GLN A 58 5.22 -2.43 -1.96
N LEU A 59 6.47 -2.25 -1.57
CA LEU A 59 7.13 -0.96 -1.46
C LEU A 59 8.11 -0.82 -2.62
N VAL A 60 7.94 0.25 -3.39
CA VAL A 60 8.74 0.55 -4.58
C VAL A 60 9.51 1.85 -4.34
N ASP A 61 10.80 1.86 -4.63
CA ASP A 61 11.57 3.10 -4.79
C ASP A 61 11.25 3.67 -6.17
N ALA A 62 10.61 4.84 -6.18
CA ALA A 62 10.07 5.41 -7.40
C ALA A 62 11.08 6.26 -8.19
N VAL A 63 12.34 6.30 -7.76
CA VAL A 63 13.44 6.88 -8.54
C VAL A 63 14.06 5.80 -9.42
N SER A 64 14.33 4.64 -8.83
CA SER A 64 14.92 3.48 -9.52
C SER A 64 13.90 2.61 -10.24
N GLY A 65 12.67 2.54 -9.71
CA GLY A 65 11.66 1.57 -10.11
C GLY A 65 11.80 0.21 -9.40
N ASP A 66 12.72 0.08 -8.45
CA ASP A 66 13.02 -1.18 -7.79
C ASP A 66 11.99 -1.53 -6.71
N HIS A 67 11.62 -2.81 -6.63
CA HIS A 67 10.85 -3.35 -5.53
C HIS A 67 11.77 -3.54 -4.32
N LEU A 68 11.58 -2.71 -3.29
CA LEU A 68 12.35 -2.79 -2.04
C LEU A 68 11.84 -3.91 -1.14
N TRP A 69 10.53 -4.15 -1.17
CA TRP A 69 9.87 -5.18 -0.36
C TRP A 69 8.54 -5.57 -0.98
N ALA A 70 8.16 -6.84 -0.83
CA ALA A 70 6.83 -7.32 -1.17
C ALA A 70 6.44 -8.45 -0.22
N GLU A 71 5.19 -8.44 0.24
CA GLU A 71 4.66 -9.50 1.09
C GLU A 71 3.21 -9.81 0.74
N ARG A 72 2.84 -11.07 0.99
CA ARG A 72 1.50 -11.59 0.83
C ARG A 72 1.01 -12.16 2.14
N PHE A 73 -0.11 -11.63 2.60
CA PHE A 73 -0.84 -12.11 3.76
C PHE A 73 -2.09 -12.85 3.30
N ASP A 74 -2.24 -14.09 3.74
CA ASP A 74 -3.43 -14.91 3.51
C ASP A 74 -3.90 -15.43 4.87
N ARG A 75 -5.02 -14.89 5.36
CA ARG A 75 -5.54 -15.17 6.71
C ARG A 75 -7.02 -15.50 6.64
N SER A 76 -7.48 -16.39 7.52
CA SER A 76 -8.92 -16.54 7.72
C SER A 76 -9.47 -15.30 8.43
N LEU A 77 -10.75 -14.98 8.22
CA LEU A 77 -11.40 -13.88 8.93
C LEU A 77 -11.44 -14.13 10.44
N GLU A 78 -11.58 -15.39 10.85
CA GLU A 78 -11.57 -15.81 12.25
C GLU A 78 -10.22 -15.49 12.91
N ASP A 79 -9.10 -15.77 12.22
CA ASP A 79 -7.75 -15.44 12.72
C ASP A 79 -7.47 -13.94 12.76
N MET A 80 -8.09 -13.14 11.87
CA MET A 80 -7.84 -11.70 11.80
C MET A 80 -8.40 -10.92 12.99
N PHE A 81 -9.51 -11.38 13.57
CA PHE A 81 -10.09 -10.77 14.77
C PHE A 81 -9.50 -11.30 16.07
N ALA A 82 -8.82 -12.46 16.04
CA ALA A 82 -8.10 -12.99 17.19
C ALA A 82 -6.84 -12.19 17.57
N VAL A 83 -6.42 -11.21 16.75
CA VAL A 83 -5.25 -10.33 16.98
C VAL A 83 -5.65 -8.99 17.62
N GLN A 84 -6.74 -8.94 18.38
CA GLN A 84 -7.09 -7.80 19.23
C GLN A 84 -7.21 -8.26 20.69
N ASP A 85 -6.10 -8.17 21.40
CA ASP A 85 -5.99 -7.80 22.82
C ASP A 85 -4.71 -6.97 23.00
#